data_AF-A0A951MUG0-F1
#
_entry.id   AF-A0A951MUG0-F1
#
_cell.length_a   1.000
_cell.length_b   1.000
_cell.length_c   1.000
_cell.angle_alpha   90.00
_cell.angle_beta   90.00
_cell.angle_gamma   90.00
#
_symmetry.space_group_name_H-M   'P 1'
#
loop_
_entity.id
_entity.type
_entity.pdbx_description
1 polymer ?
#
loop_
_entity_poly.entity_id
_entity_poly.type
_entity_poly.pdbx_seq_one_letter_code
_entity_poly.pdbx_strand_id
1 'polypeptide(L)'
;MPTDRSRRWSIRLGILGLVGVLAGATAAAGVQDPTAAPTDRDPDPTVAPTTDPQLVARGRELFGSQCATCHGAGGRGGVRTDAPPLRDASPAMIDFVIRTGRMPPPRPDAGSVRRPPRLYDEQRLAIVAYVKTFARTEPAIPDPDPQRGDLSHGRELYEANCIACHSALGRGIAISQRDIAPDLDPSSPVEIAEAVRVGPGVMPVFETGVISDDELNDLIRYIVWLTEERERPGGLTIGRSGPVTEGFVSWGFGLVLLLIAMYFIGEHRRGS
;
A
#
# COMPACT_ATOMS: atom_id res chain seq x y z
N MET A 1 -27.85 73.11 31.08
CA MET A 1 -26.67 72.60 30.34
C MET A 1 -26.39 71.18 30.80
N PRO A 2 -26.70 70.13 30.01
CA PRO A 2 -26.25 68.78 30.29
C PRO A 2 -25.06 68.41 29.38
N THR A 3 -24.00 67.84 29.93
CA THR A 3 -22.86 67.32 29.18
C THR A 3 -23.01 65.81 29.01
N ASP A 4 -23.15 65.40 27.76
CA ASP A 4 -23.34 64.02 27.29
C ASP A 4 -22.05 63.18 27.46
N ARG A 5 -22.07 62.28 28.44
CA ARG A 5 -21.01 61.30 28.74
C ARG A 5 -21.47 59.89 28.35
N SER A 6 -22.05 59.70 27.15
CA SER A 6 -22.61 58.40 26.76
C SER A 6 -22.13 57.84 25.40
N ARG A 7 -21.08 58.41 24.79
CA ARG A 7 -20.65 58.03 23.43
C ARG A 7 -19.24 57.46 23.30
N ARG A 8 -18.76 56.75 24.33
CA ARG A 8 -17.46 56.02 24.31
C ARG A 8 -17.60 54.52 24.61
N TRP A 9 -18.82 53.99 24.54
CA TRP A 9 -19.18 52.64 24.99
C TRP A 9 -19.54 51.66 23.85
N SER A 10 -19.03 51.84 22.62
CA SER A 10 -19.52 51.04 21.47
C SER A 10 -18.48 50.48 20.48
N ILE A 11 -17.16 50.61 20.70
CA ILE A 11 -16.17 50.00 19.78
C ILE A 11 -15.07 49.30 20.58
N ARG A 12 -15.47 48.36 21.44
CA ARG A 12 -14.61 47.36 22.09
C ARG A 12 -15.28 45.97 22.08
N LEU A 13 -15.98 45.64 21.00
CA LEU A 13 -16.57 44.33 20.78
C LEU A 13 -16.33 43.91 19.34
N GLY A 14 -15.30 43.08 19.15
CA GLY A 14 -15.02 42.43 17.88
C GLY A 14 -13.62 41.83 17.93
N ILE A 15 -13.55 40.49 17.95
CA ILE A 15 -12.35 39.65 17.90
C ILE A 15 -11.76 39.30 19.29
N LEU A 16 -12.53 38.53 20.06
CA LEU A 16 -11.97 37.49 20.94
C LEU A 16 -12.64 36.17 20.53
N GLY A 17 -12.20 35.67 19.38
CA GLY A 17 -12.52 34.33 18.90
C GLY A 17 -11.29 33.45 19.05
N LEU A 18 -11.49 32.28 19.64
CA LEU A 18 -10.61 31.11 19.71
C LEU A 18 -9.57 31.11 20.85
N VAL A 19 -9.90 30.44 21.97
CA VAL A 19 -9.13 29.31 22.54
C VAL A 19 -10.02 28.63 23.59
N GLY A 20 -10.23 27.32 23.45
CA GLY A 20 -10.69 26.48 24.56
C GLY A 20 -11.82 25.50 24.22
N VAL A 21 -11.54 24.48 23.42
CA VAL A 21 -12.34 23.24 23.46
C VAL A 21 -11.40 22.05 23.64
N LEU A 22 -11.22 21.65 24.89
CA LEU A 22 -10.85 20.31 25.31
C LEU A 22 -11.69 19.99 26.55
N ALA A 23 -12.78 19.24 26.35
CA ALA A 23 -13.47 18.52 27.42
C ALA A 23 -14.13 17.27 26.83
N GLY A 24 -13.78 16.13 27.44
CA GLY A 24 -13.97 14.75 26.97
C GLY A 24 -15.37 14.36 26.52
N ALA A 25 -15.42 13.67 25.38
CA ALA A 25 -16.48 12.73 25.07
C ALA A 25 -16.11 11.36 25.64
N THR A 26 -16.72 10.99 26.76
CA THR A 26 -16.73 9.61 27.25
C THR A 26 -17.74 8.82 26.42
N ALA A 27 -17.27 7.91 25.57
CA ALA A 27 -18.07 6.84 25.00
C ALA A 27 -17.30 5.52 25.15
N ALA A 28 -17.43 4.92 26.34
CA ALA A 28 -17.09 3.51 26.53
C ALA A 28 -18.31 2.69 26.14
N ALA A 29 -18.41 2.33 24.85
CA ALA A 29 -19.26 1.24 24.39
C ALA A 29 -18.37 0.01 24.22
N GLY A 30 -18.22 -0.76 25.30
CA GLY A 30 -17.65 -2.09 25.24
C GLY A 30 -18.68 -3.04 24.63
N VAL A 31 -18.52 -3.34 23.35
CA VAL A 31 -19.11 -4.51 22.72
C VAL A 31 -17.96 -5.51 22.52
N GLN A 32 -17.98 -6.57 23.33
CA GLN A 32 -17.31 -7.82 23.03
C GLN A 32 -18.28 -8.65 22.19
N ASP A 33 -17.81 -9.29 21.11
CA ASP A 33 -18.27 -10.62 20.73
C ASP A 33 -17.31 -11.29 19.71
N PRO A 34 -17.34 -12.64 19.56
CA PRO A 34 -16.32 -13.49 20.14
C PRO A 34 -15.87 -14.51 19.08
N THR A 35 -14.92 -14.15 18.22
CA THR A 35 -14.41 -15.08 17.20
C THR A 35 -12.90 -14.95 16.94
N ALA A 36 -12.15 -14.43 17.91
CA ALA A 36 -10.70 -14.54 17.90
C ALA A 36 -10.31 -16.02 18.07
N ALA A 37 -10.17 -16.73 16.95
CA ALA A 37 -9.55 -18.03 16.89
C ALA A 37 -8.04 -17.90 17.22
N PRO A 38 -7.43 -18.95 17.79
CA PRO A 38 -6.07 -18.89 18.32
C PRO A 38 -5.05 -18.64 17.20
N THR A 39 -4.10 -17.74 17.47
CA THR A 39 -2.88 -17.59 16.70
C THR A 39 -1.95 -18.77 16.96
N ASP A 40 -2.03 -19.81 16.13
CA ASP A 40 -0.91 -20.70 15.86
C ASP A 40 -0.34 -20.32 14.50
N ARG A 41 0.69 -19.47 14.51
CA ARG A 41 1.66 -19.37 13.43
C ARG A 41 3.00 -19.82 13.98
N ASP A 42 3.27 -21.11 13.85
CA ASP A 42 4.64 -21.55 13.65
C ASP A 42 5.01 -21.22 12.19
N PRO A 43 6.07 -20.45 11.93
CA PRO A 43 6.72 -20.49 10.64
C PRO A 43 7.81 -21.57 10.63
N ASP A 44 7.90 -22.26 9.47
CA ASP A 44 9.05 -23.01 8.93
C ASP A 44 9.06 -24.54 9.19
N PRO A 45 9.24 -25.39 8.14
CA PRO A 45 10.47 -25.44 7.34
C PRO A 45 10.26 -25.55 5.81
N THR A 46 11.05 -24.80 5.03
CA THR A 46 11.44 -25.15 3.64
C THR A 46 10.31 -25.44 2.64
N VAL A 47 9.72 -24.40 2.05
CA VAL A 47 8.89 -24.59 0.85
C VAL A 47 9.80 -24.68 -0.36
N ALA A 48 10.17 -25.91 -0.72
CA ALA A 48 10.58 -26.23 -2.08
C ALA A 48 9.35 -26.77 -2.82
N PRO A 49 8.63 -25.97 -3.65
CA PRO A 49 7.47 -26.48 -4.36
C PRO A 49 7.92 -27.04 -5.71
N THR A 50 8.29 -28.32 -5.73
CA THR A 50 8.33 -29.07 -6.99
C THR A 50 8.05 -30.56 -6.77
N THR A 51 7.12 -31.08 -7.57
CA THR A 51 6.84 -32.51 -7.84
C THR A 51 6.01 -33.34 -6.86
N ASP A 52 5.45 -32.80 -5.77
CA ASP A 52 4.50 -33.60 -4.96
C ASP A 52 3.22 -33.93 -5.76
N PRO A 53 2.97 -35.22 -6.11
CA PRO A 53 1.79 -35.61 -6.86
C PRO A 53 0.48 -35.35 -6.11
N GLN A 54 0.49 -35.37 -4.77
CA GLN A 54 -0.70 -35.10 -3.96
C GLN A 54 -1.07 -33.62 -4.03
N LEU A 55 -0.09 -32.73 -3.92
CA LEU A 55 -0.29 -31.29 -4.06
C LEU A 55 -0.81 -30.91 -5.46
N VAL A 56 -0.27 -31.53 -6.51
CA VAL A 56 -0.74 -31.34 -7.89
C VAL A 56 -2.17 -31.86 -8.07
N ALA A 57 -2.50 -33.03 -7.50
CA ALA A 57 -3.86 -33.58 -7.56
C ALA A 57 -4.87 -32.67 -6.86
N ARG A 58 -4.52 -32.14 -5.68
CA ARG A 58 -5.33 -31.16 -4.96
C ARG A 58 -5.51 -29.87 -5.76
N GLY A 59 -4.44 -29.38 -6.37
CA GLY A 59 -4.46 -28.21 -7.23
C GLY A 59 -5.38 -28.37 -8.43
N ARG A 60 -5.40 -29.56 -9.05
CA ARG A 60 -6.30 -29.88 -10.17
C ARG A 60 -7.78 -29.76 -9.77
N GLU A 61 -8.14 -30.27 -8.60
CA GLU A 61 -9.51 -30.22 -8.08
C GLU A 61 -9.94 -28.77 -7.78
N LEU A 62 -9.09 -28.01 -7.10
CA LEU A 62 -9.33 -26.59 -6.80
C LEU A 62 -9.44 -25.76 -8.08
N PHE A 63 -8.55 -25.99 -9.05
CA PHE A 63 -8.59 -25.31 -10.33
C PHE A 63 -9.89 -25.61 -11.09
N GLY A 64 -10.33 -26.87 -11.10
CA GLY A 64 -11.57 -27.29 -11.77
C GLY A 64 -12.81 -26.58 -11.21
N SER A 65 -12.86 -26.38 -9.89
CA SER A 65 -14.00 -25.76 -9.21
C SER A 65 -13.96 -24.22 -9.18
N GLN A 66 -12.77 -23.60 -9.18
CA GLN A 66 -12.62 -22.16 -8.92
C GLN A 66 -12.01 -21.35 -10.06
N CYS A 67 -11.29 -21.97 -11.01
CA CYS A 67 -10.53 -21.27 -12.04
C CYS A 67 -10.97 -21.64 -13.46
N ALA A 68 -11.32 -22.90 -13.70
CA ALA A 68 -11.58 -23.45 -15.04
C ALA A 68 -12.78 -22.81 -15.75
N THR A 69 -13.76 -22.28 -15.00
CA THR A 69 -14.91 -21.56 -15.56
C THR A 69 -14.48 -20.34 -16.41
N CYS A 70 -13.40 -19.66 -16.00
CA CYS A 70 -12.88 -18.50 -16.71
C CYS A 70 -11.62 -18.85 -17.54
N HIS A 71 -10.67 -19.57 -16.95
CA HIS A 71 -9.38 -19.89 -17.60
C HIS A 71 -9.42 -21.15 -18.48
N GLY A 72 -10.58 -21.81 -18.61
CA GLY A 72 -10.75 -23.03 -19.39
C GLY A 72 -10.14 -24.27 -18.72
N ALA A 73 -10.59 -25.46 -19.16
CA ALA A 73 -10.01 -26.72 -18.69
C ALA A 73 -8.52 -26.78 -19.04
N GLY A 74 -7.67 -27.02 -18.03
CA GLY A 74 -6.22 -27.03 -18.18
C GLY A 74 -5.61 -25.67 -18.56
N GLY A 75 -6.28 -24.55 -18.23
CA GLY A 75 -5.72 -23.20 -18.41
C GLY A 75 -5.61 -22.72 -19.85
N ARG A 76 -6.35 -23.33 -20.79
CA ARG A 76 -6.29 -23.01 -22.23
C ARG A 76 -6.94 -21.68 -22.62
N GLY A 77 -7.55 -20.98 -21.67
CA GLY A 77 -8.36 -19.79 -21.90
C GLY A 77 -9.84 -20.13 -22.12
N GLY A 78 -10.73 -19.22 -21.72
CA GLY A 78 -12.17 -19.34 -21.92
C GLY A 78 -12.62 -18.64 -23.20
N VAL A 79 -13.50 -19.27 -23.98
CA VAL A 79 -14.09 -18.67 -25.21
C VAL A 79 -15.04 -17.49 -24.89
N ARG A 80 -15.43 -17.33 -23.61
CA ARG A 80 -16.54 -16.46 -23.18
C ARG A 80 -16.20 -15.46 -22.06
N THR A 81 -14.95 -15.39 -21.61
CA THR A 81 -14.53 -14.54 -20.48
C THR A 81 -13.17 -13.92 -20.79
N ASP A 82 -12.97 -12.66 -20.40
CA ASP A 82 -11.72 -11.88 -20.58
C ASP A 82 -10.50 -12.44 -19.81
N ALA A 83 -10.56 -13.70 -19.37
CA ALA A 83 -9.51 -14.38 -18.64
C ALA A 83 -8.50 -14.99 -19.62
N PRO A 84 -7.21 -14.58 -19.55
CA PRO A 84 -6.19 -15.04 -20.49
C PRO A 84 -5.88 -16.53 -20.30
N PRO A 85 -5.33 -17.20 -21.34
CA PRO A 85 -4.73 -18.50 -21.18
C PRO A 85 -3.57 -18.43 -20.17
N LEU A 86 -3.40 -19.49 -19.39
CA LEU A 86 -2.40 -19.55 -18.31
C LEU A 86 -1.08 -20.19 -18.74
N ARG A 87 -0.96 -20.65 -20.00
CA ARG A 87 0.25 -21.28 -20.53
C ARG A 87 1.54 -20.44 -20.34
N ASP A 88 1.39 -19.11 -20.36
CA ASP A 88 2.49 -18.15 -20.27
C ASP A 88 2.65 -17.60 -18.83
N ALA A 89 1.78 -18.01 -17.89
CA ALA A 89 1.85 -17.59 -16.50
C ALA A 89 3.00 -18.29 -15.76
N SER A 90 3.71 -17.54 -14.92
CA SER A 90 4.75 -18.08 -14.04
C SER A 90 4.22 -18.42 -12.66
N PRO A 91 4.89 -19.31 -11.90
CA PRO A 91 4.52 -19.61 -10.52
C PRO A 91 4.43 -18.36 -9.63
N ALA A 92 5.40 -17.44 -9.73
CA ALA A 92 5.38 -16.18 -8.99
C ALA A 92 4.19 -15.29 -9.36
N MET A 93 3.80 -15.22 -10.65
CA MET A 93 2.65 -14.40 -11.04
C MET A 93 1.35 -14.98 -10.49
N ILE A 94 1.21 -16.31 -10.53
CA ILE A 94 0.02 -17.02 -10.02
C ILE A 94 -0.08 -16.85 -8.51
N ASP A 95 1.01 -17.04 -7.78
CA ASP A 95 1.05 -16.78 -6.34
C ASP A 95 0.70 -15.31 -6.04
N PHE A 96 1.38 -14.36 -6.67
CA PHE A 96 1.15 -12.92 -6.48
C PHE A 96 -0.32 -12.52 -6.61
N VAL A 97 -1.00 -12.92 -7.70
CA VAL A 97 -2.40 -12.52 -7.92
C VAL A 97 -3.36 -13.19 -6.94
N ILE A 98 -3.08 -14.42 -6.49
CA ILE A 98 -3.92 -15.11 -5.52
C ILE A 98 -3.68 -14.57 -4.10
N ARG A 99 -2.42 -14.47 -3.68
CA ARG A 99 -1.99 -13.97 -2.37
C ARG A 99 -2.48 -12.56 -2.10
N THR A 100 -2.42 -11.69 -3.12
CA THR A 100 -2.92 -10.31 -3.02
C THR A 100 -4.44 -10.17 -3.23
N GLY A 101 -5.16 -11.28 -3.41
CA GLY A 101 -6.61 -11.32 -3.62
C GLY A 101 -7.10 -10.66 -4.91
N ARG A 102 -6.19 -10.44 -5.88
CA ARG A 102 -6.55 -10.00 -7.23
C ARG A 102 -7.26 -11.10 -8.01
N MET A 103 -6.97 -12.36 -7.67
CA MET A 103 -7.63 -13.55 -8.16
C MET A 103 -8.15 -14.43 -7.00
N PRO A 104 -9.33 -15.04 -7.15
CA PRO A 104 -10.32 -14.80 -8.20
C PRO A 104 -11.08 -13.48 -7.99
N PRO A 105 -11.36 -12.69 -9.05
CA PRO A 105 -12.14 -11.48 -8.93
C PRO A 105 -13.62 -11.78 -8.62
N PRO A 106 -14.36 -10.86 -7.98
CA PRO A 106 -15.78 -11.05 -7.70
C PRO A 106 -16.66 -11.05 -8.95
N ARG A 107 -16.21 -10.40 -10.03
CA ARG A 107 -16.85 -10.34 -11.35
C ARG A 107 -15.78 -10.10 -12.43
N PRO A 108 -15.99 -10.49 -13.69
CA PRO A 108 -14.96 -10.43 -14.75
C PRO A 108 -14.35 -9.04 -14.97
N ASP A 109 -15.16 -7.98 -14.83
CA ASP A 109 -14.79 -6.59 -15.09
C ASP A 109 -14.32 -5.83 -13.83
N ALA A 110 -14.04 -6.54 -12.72
CA ALA A 110 -13.65 -5.91 -11.45
C ALA A 110 -12.23 -5.30 -11.44
N GLY A 111 -11.43 -5.56 -12.48
CA GLY A 111 -10.03 -5.14 -12.56
C GLY A 111 -9.12 -5.82 -11.52
N SER A 112 -7.81 -5.63 -11.71
CA SER A 112 -6.73 -6.24 -10.90
C SER A 112 -6.43 -5.42 -9.64
N VAL A 113 -7.42 -5.28 -8.76
CA VAL A 113 -7.30 -4.53 -7.50
C VAL A 113 -7.01 -5.48 -6.33
N ARG A 114 -6.14 -5.08 -5.40
CA ARG A 114 -5.87 -5.82 -4.16
C ARG A 114 -7.16 -5.97 -3.34
N ARG A 115 -7.41 -7.17 -2.82
CA ARG A 115 -8.57 -7.49 -1.96
C ARG A 115 -8.14 -8.51 -0.90
N PRO A 116 -8.94 -8.74 0.15
CA PRO A 116 -8.72 -9.88 1.03
C PRO A 116 -8.68 -11.18 0.20
N PRO A 117 -7.62 -12.00 0.32
CA PRO A 117 -7.51 -13.23 -0.44
C PRO A 117 -8.65 -14.20 -0.05
N ARG A 118 -9.04 -15.03 -1.02
CA ARG A 118 -10.05 -16.10 -0.81
C ARG A 118 -9.42 -17.47 -0.68
N LEU A 119 -8.19 -17.60 -1.16
CA LEU A 119 -7.40 -18.82 -1.19
C LEU A 119 -6.13 -18.54 -0.40
N TYR A 120 -5.92 -19.29 0.68
CA TYR A 120 -4.80 -19.14 1.58
C TYR A 120 -3.84 -20.33 1.46
N ASP A 121 -2.57 -20.10 1.81
CA ASP A 121 -1.56 -21.11 2.12
C ASP A 121 -1.52 -22.31 1.15
N GLU A 122 -1.84 -23.50 1.64
CA GLU A 122 -1.75 -24.75 0.87
C GLU A 122 -2.67 -24.78 -0.35
N GLN A 123 -3.85 -24.18 -0.30
CA GLN A 123 -4.76 -24.16 -1.44
C GLN A 123 -4.17 -23.36 -2.60
N ARG A 124 -3.56 -22.22 -2.27
CA ARG A 124 -2.83 -21.37 -3.21
C ARG A 124 -1.63 -22.10 -3.80
N LEU A 125 -0.79 -22.70 -2.96
CA LEU A 125 0.37 -23.47 -3.41
C LEU A 125 -0.02 -24.70 -4.24
N ALA A 126 -1.14 -25.36 -3.94
CA ALA A 126 -1.68 -26.45 -4.74
C ALA A 126 -2.06 -25.99 -6.15
N ILE A 127 -2.75 -24.84 -6.26
CA ILE A 127 -3.10 -24.25 -7.56
C ILE A 127 -1.82 -23.90 -8.34
N VAL A 128 -0.84 -23.26 -7.70
CA VAL A 128 0.45 -22.96 -8.33
C VAL A 128 1.13 -24.23 -8.84
N ALA A 129 1.19 -25.28 -8.00
CA ALA A 129 1.80 -26.56 -8.35
C ALA A 129 1.09 -27.22 -9.54
N TYR A 130 -0.24 -27.19 -9.58
CA TYR A 130 -1.01 -27.73 -10.71
C TYR A 130 -0.80 -26.92 -11.99
N VAL A 131 -0.87 -25.58 -11.93
CA VAL A 131 -0.70 -24.74 -13.13
C VAL A 131 0.72 -24.87 -13.70
N LYS A 132 1.73 -25.00 -12.84
CA LYS A 132 3.13 -25.27 -13.24
C LYS A 132 3.29 -26.56 -14.07
N THR A 133 2.34 -27.50 -14.05
CA THR A 133 2.39 -28.72 -14.88
C THR A 133 2.12 -28.48 -16.36
N PHE A 134 1.51 -27.35 -16.73
CA PHE A 134 1.17 -27.02 -18.12
C PHE A 134 1.52 -25.57 -18.51
N ALA A 135 2.03 -24.76 -17.59
CA ALA A 135 2.45 -23.38 -17.79
C ALA A 135 3.98 -23.23 -17.67
N ARG A 136 4.48 -22.00 -17.55
CA ARG A 136 5.90 -21.74 -17.30
C ARG A 136 6.32 -22.25 -15.92
N THR A 137 7.60 -22.56 -15.78
CA THR A 137 8.22 -22.91 -14.49
C THR A 137 8.92 -21.74 -13.82
N GLU A 138 9.22 -20.68 -14.58
CA GLU A 138 9.96 -19.49 -14.14
C GLU A 138 9.21 -18.19 -14.49
N PRO A 139 9.41 -17.10 -13.72
CA PRO A 139 10.08 -17.08 -12.41
C PRO A 139 9.33 -17.90 -11.35
N ALA A 140 10.07 -18.69 -10.58
CA ALA A 140 9.57 -19.36 -9.38
C ALA A 140 9.16 -18.35 -8.30
N ILE A 141 8.35 -18.78 -7.33
CA ILE A 141 8.01 -17.96 -6.15
C ILE A 141 9.32 -17.63 -5.42
N PRO A 142 9.69 -16.35 -5.28
CA PRO A 142 10.90 -15.96 -4.57
C PRO A 142 10.78 -16.23 -3.05
N ASP A 143 11.91 -16.53 -2.42
CA ASP A 143 12.03 -16.68 -0.96
C ASP A 143 12.99 -15.62 -0.41
N PRO A 144 12.54 -14.36 -0.27
CA PRO A 144 13.39 -13.26 0.17
C PRO A 144 13.68 -13.33 1.68
N ASP A 145 14.90 -12.93 2.06
CA ASP A 145 15.32 -12.71 3.44
C ASP A 145 15.77 -11.25 3.64
N PRO A 146 14.84 -10.32 3.90
CA PRO A 146 15.16 -8.90 4.07
C PRO A 146 16.07 -8.61 5.28
N GLN A 147 16.16 -9.54 6.24
CA GLN A 147 17.03 -9.37 7.41
C GLN A 147 18.51 -9.37 7.03
N ARG A 148 18.84 -9.98 5.89
CA ARG A 148 20.19 -9.99 5.32
C ARG A 148 20.50 -8.77 4.45
N GLY A 149 19.49 -7.98 4.10
CA GLY A 149 19.66 -6.84 3.21
C GLY A 149 20.38 -5.63 3.85
N ASP A 150 20.97 -4.78 3.02
CA ASP A 150 21.50 -3.47 3.35
C ASP A 150 20.46 -2.36 3.10
N LEU A 151 20.16 -1.58 4.13
CA LEU A 151 19.14 -0.54 4.05
C LEU A 151 19.54 0.63 3.15
N SER A 152 20.83 0.98 3.13
CA SER A 152 21.34 2.13 2.37
C SER A 152 21.37 1.81 0.88
N HIS A 153 21.85 0.62 0.53
CA HIS A 153 21.83 0.14 -0.85
C HIS A 153 20.40 -0.06 -1.35
N GLY A 154 19.50 -0.61 -0.52
CA GLY A 154 18.09 -0.73 -0.84
C GLY A 154 17.41 0.61 -1.18
N ARG A 155 17.81 1.69 -0.49
CA ARG A 155 17.35 3.05 -0.81
C ARG A 155 17.82 3.49 -2.19
N GLU A 156 19.11 3.29 -2.49
CA GLU A 156 19.68 3.66 -3.80
C GLU A 156 18.97 2.93 -4.95
N LEU A 157 18.72 1.63 -4.77
CA LEU A 157 17.94 0.83 -5.73
C LEU A 157 16.50 1.36 -5.88
N TYR A 158 15.84 1.71 -4.78
CA TYR A 158 14.48 2.25 -4.81
C TYR A 158 14.41 3.62 -5.50
N GLU A 159 15.35 4.51 -5.21
CA GLU A 159 15.45 5.84 -5.83
C GLU A 159 15.76 5.74 -7.32
N ALA A 160 16.60 4.79 -7.72
CA ALA A 160 16.94 4.60 -9.12
C ALA A 160 15.80 3.98 -9.96
N ASN A 161 15.01 3.08 -9.36
CA ASN A 161 14.11 2.20 -10.14
C ASN A 161 12.63 2.32 -9.81
N CYS A 162 12.27 2.69 -8.59
CA CYS A 162 10.91 2.54 -8.06
C CYS A 162 10.21 3.87 -7.81
N ILE A 163 10.96 4.89 -7.38
CA ILE A 163 10.42 6.17 -6.91
C ILE A 163 9.59 6.91 -7.97
N ALA A 164 9.92 6.74 -9.25
CA ALA A 164 9.23 7.39 -10.37
C ALA A 164 7.75 7.00 -10.45
N CYS A 165 7.38 5.81 -9.98
CA CYS A 165 6.02 5.30 -9.98
C CYS A 165 5.46 5.17 -8.55
N HIS A 166 6.25 4.70 -7.60
CA HIS A 166 5.78 4.45 -6.24
C HIS A 166 5.92 5.67 -5.30
N SER A 167 6.45 6.80 -5.80
CA SER A 167 6.76 8.03 -5.04
C SER A 167 7.82 7.84 -3.96
N ALA A 168 8.33 8.93 -3.39
CA ALA A 168 9.33 8.88 -2.31
C ALA A 168 8.84 8.15 -1.05
N LEU A 169 7.53 8.14 -0.80
CA LEU A 169 6.92 7.57 0.41
C LEU A 169 6.24 6.22 0.17
N GLY A 170 6.43 5.62 -1.01
CA GLY A 170 5.80 4.34 -1.38
C GLY A 170 4.27 4.42 -1.54
N ARG A 171 3.69 5.61 -1.71
CA ARG A 171 2.22 5.81 -1.80
C ARG A 171 1.63 5.53 -3.18
N GLY A 172 2.47 5.40 -4.21
CA GLY A 172 2.01 5.26 -5.58
C GLY A 172 1.55 6.56 -6.23
N ILE A 173 1.41 6.55 -7.55
CA ILE A 173 0.89 7.66 -8.36
C ILE A 173 -0.01 7.14 -9.48
N ALA A 174 -0.87 8.00 -10.02
CA ALA A 174 -1.52 7.74 -11.30
C ALA A 174 -0.49 7.88 -12.43
N ILE A 175 -0.33 6.82 -13.25
CA ILE A 175 0.60 6.79 -14.38
C ILE A 175 -0.12 7.20 -15.67
N SER A 176 -1.31 6.65 -15.89
CA SER A 176 -2.13 6.91 -17.08
C SER A 176 -3.62 7.04 -16.68
N GLN A 177 -4.51 7.24 -17.65
CA GLN A 177 -5.96 7.26 -17.38
C GLN A 177 -6.49 5.93 -16.79
N ARG A 178 -5.75 4.83 -16.96
CA ARG A 178 -6.17 3.48 -16.53
C ARG A 178 -5.16 2.79 -15.61
N ASP A 179 -3.93 3.31 -15.52
CA ASP A 179 -2.84 2.68 -14.78
C ASP A 179 -2.47 3.50 -13.54
N ILE A 180 -2.40 2.81 -12.41
CA ILE A 180 -2.06 3.39 -11.11
C ILE A 180 -0.99 2.50 -10.48
N ALA A 181 0.14 3.10 -10.10
CA ALA A 181 1.06 2.46 -9.18
C ALA A 181 0.41 2.47 -7.79
N PRO A 182 0.22 1.30 -7.15
CA PRO A 182 -0.43 1.24 -5.85
C PRO A 182 0.49 1.74 -4.73
N ASP A 183 -0.13 2.02 -3.56
CA ASP A 183 0.59 2.07 -2.30
C ASP A 183 1.27 0.73 -2.04
N LEU A 184 2.51 0.79 -1.56
CA LEU A 184 3.31 -0.38 -1.20
C LEU A 184 2.90 -1.00 0.13
N ASP A 185 1.99 -0.38 0.87
CA ASP A 185 1.49 -0.86 2.17
C ASP A 185 -0.01 -1.19 2.13
N PRO A 186 -0.45 -2.30 2.74
CA PRO A 186 0.39 -3.39 3.27
C PRO A 186 0.97 -4.22 2.13
N SER A 187 2.25 -4.60 2.21
CA SER A 187 2.82 -5.66 1.36
C SER A 187 3.81 -6.52 2.15
N SER A 188 3.68 -7.84 2.01
CA SER A 188 4.68 -8.76 2.59
C SER A 188 5.97 -8.78 1.76
N PRO A 189 7.13 -9.18 2.34
CA PRO A 189 8.38 -9.37 1.59
C PRO A 189 8.23 -10.19 0.31
N VAL A 190 7.48 -11.29 0.38
CA VAL A 190 7.22 -12.16 -0.78
C VAL A 190 6.40 -11.42 -1.85
N GLU A 191 5.37 -10.67 -1.47
CA GLU A 191 4.57 -9.89 -2.44
C GLU A 191 5.41 -8.83 -3.16
N ILE A 192 6.34 -8.19 -2.45
CA ILE A 192 7.26 -7.21 -3.03
C ILE A 192 8.22 -7.93 -4.00
N ALA A 193 8.81 -9.05 -3.57
CA ALA A 193 9.71 -9.85 -4.39
C ALA A 193 9.04 -10.32 -5.69
N GLU A 194 7.83 -10.87 -5.58
CA GLU A 194 7.06 -11.31 -6.73
C GLU A 194 6.74 -10.16 -7.66
N ALA A 195 6.26 -9.02 -7.14
CA ALA A 195 5.95 -7.85 -7.97
C ALA A 195 7.17 -7.38 -8.79
N VAL A 196 8.35 -7.33 -8.17
CA VAL A 196 9.61 -6.97 -8.83
C VAL A 196 9.98 -7.99 -9.92
N ARG A 197 9.82 -9.29 -9.64
CA ARG A 197 10.18 -10.38 -10.56
C ARG A 197 9.19 -10.60 -11.71
N VAL A 198 7.91 -10.25 -11.53
CA VAL A 198 6.85 -10.55 -12.53
C VAL A 198 6.28 -9.31 -13.22
N GLY A 199 6.53 -8.11 -12.70
CA GLY A 199 6.08 -6.85 -13.30
C GLY A 199 4.57 -6.76 -13.52
N PRO A 200 3.74 -6.71 -12.46
CA PRO A 200 2.29 -6.68 -12.61
C PRO A 200 1.80 -5.39 -13.27
N GLY A 201 0.94 -5.53 -14.29
CA GLY A 201 0.35 -4.40 -15.00
C GLY A 201 1.36 -3.68 -15.90
N VAL A 202 1.62 -2.41 -15.61
CA VAL A 202 2.63 -1.59 -16.31
C VAL A 202 3.96 -1.53 -15.57
N MET A 203 4.08 -2.22 -14.43
CA MET A 203 5.34 -2.30 -13.69
C MET A 203 6.36 -3.10 -14.52
N PRO A 204 7.58 -2.56 -14.76
CA PRO A 204 8.61 -3.30 -15.49
C PRO A 204 9.06 -4.54 -14.73
N VAL A 205 9.55 -5.54 -15.47
CA VAL A 205 10.12 -6.77 -14.91
C VAL A 205 11.59 -6.53 -14.59
N PHE A 206 12.00 -6.89 -13.37
CA PHE A 206 13.40 -6.86 -12.94
C PHE A 206 13.90 -8.29 -12.73
N GLU A 207 14.50 -8.84 -13.78
CA GLU A 207 15.12 -10.16 -13.75
C GLU A 207 16.37 -10.17 -12.84
N THR A 208 16.85 -11.37 -12.50
CA THR A 208 18.04 -11.56 -11.63
C THR A 208 19.31 -10.94 -12.20
N GLY A 209 19.37 -10.71 -13.51
CA GLY A 209 20.47 -9.98 -14.16
C GLY A 209 20.42 -8.45 -14.04
N VAL A 210 19.28 -7.89 -13.61
CA VAL A 210 19.11 -6.44 -13.40
C VAL A 210 19.10 -6.10 -11.91
N ILE A 211 18.38 -6.87 -11.11
CA ILE A 211 18.38 -6.82 -9.65
C ILE A 211 18.63 -8.26 -9.18
N SER A 212 19.82 -8.53 -8.67
CA SER A 212 20.19 -9.83 -8.10
C SER A 212 19.32 -10.21 -6.89
N ASP A 213 19.39 -11.45 -6.41
CA ASP A 213 18.61 -11.86 -5.24
C ASP A 213 19.08 -11.16 -3.95
N ASP A 214 20.37 -10.85 -3.83
CA ASP A 214 20.91 -10.06 -2.71
C ASP A 214 20.42 -8.60 -2.78
N GLU A 215 20.49 -7.96 -3.95
CA GLU A 215 19.94 -6.61 -4.17
C GLU A 215 18.41 -6.56 -3.95
N LEU A 216 17.71 -7.65 -4.26
CA LEU A 216 16.29 -7.76 -3.98
C LEU A 216 16.02 -7.76 -2.47
N ASN A 217 16.85 -8.44 -1.67
CA ASN A 217 16.75 -8.39 -0.21
C ASN A 217 17.02 -6.99 0.34
N ASP A 218 18.01 -6.28 -0.21
CA ASP A 218 18.31 -4.88 0.12
C ASP A 218 17.09 -3.99 -0.16
N LEU A 219 16.54 -4.09 -1.38
CA LEU A 219 15.36 -3.32 -1.82
C LEU A 219 14.14 -3.60 -0.95
N ILE A 220 13.84 -4.87 -0.66
CA ILE A 220 12.70 -5.24 0.18
C ILE A 220 12.88 -4.72 1.60
N ARG A 221 14.09 -4.84 2.17
CA ARG A 221 14.39 -4.30 3.50
C ARG A 221 14.10 -2.80 3.56
N TYR A 222 14.52 -2.06 2.54
CA TYR A 222 14.24 -0.63 2.46
C TYR A 222 12.75 -0.32 2.34
N ILE A 223 12.01 -1.04 1.48
CA ILE A 223 10.57 -0.81 1.32
C ILE A 223 9.82 -1.09 2.63
N VAL A 224 10.13 -2.20 3.31
CA VAL A 224 9.53 -2.53 4.61
C VAL A 224 9.83 -1.45 5.65
N TRP A 225 11.09 -1.02 5.76
CA TRP A 225 11.47 0.08 6.65
C TRP A 225 10.73 1.38 6.32
N LEU A 226 10.61 1.72 5.03
CA LEU A 226 9.92 2.93 4.56
C LEU A 226 8.44 2.93 4.96
N THR A 227 7.76 1.80 4.79
CA THR A 227 6.33 1.67 5.15
C THR A 227 6.13 1.71 6.66
N GLU A 228 7.02 1.08 7.45
CA GLU A 228 6.95 1.13 8.92
C GLU A 228 7.25 2.53 9.48
N GLU A 229 8.29 3.20 8.98
CA GLU A 229 8.67 4.55 9.42
C GLU A 229 7.56 5.57 9.15
N ARG A 230 6.79 5.37 8.08
CA ARG A 230 5.60 6.16 7.77
C ARG A 230 4.50 5.99 8.82
N GLU A 231 4.35 4.80 9.40
CA GLU A 231 3.35 4.51 10.45
C GLU A 231 3.77 5.00 11.84
N ARG A 232 5.06 5.26 12.08
CA ARG A 232 5.54 5.76 13.39
C ARG A 232 4.99 7.17 13.69
N PRO A 233 4.30 7.37 14.84
CA PRO A 233 3.82 8.68 15.26
C PRO A 233 4.98 9.54 15.80
N GLY A 234 5.40 10.55 15.03
CA GLY A 234 6.40 11.53 15.48
C GLY A 234 6.19 12.92 14.87
N GLY A 235 6.02 13.94 15.74
CA GLY A 235 5.92 15.37 15.37
C GLY A 235 4.49 15.95 15.31
N LEU A 236 4.34 17.27 15.47
CA LEU A 236 3.06 17.99 15.27
C LEU A 236 2.70 17.92 13.77
N THR A 237 1.86 16.95 13.41
CA THR A 237 1.57 16.55 12.03
C THR A 237 0.52 17.44 11.36
N ILE A 238 0.96 18.32 10.47
CA ILE A 238 0.06 18.91 9.47
C ILE A 238 -0.06 17.93 8.30
N GLY A 239 -0.75 16.79 8.51
CA GLY A 239 -1.23 15.92 7.43
C GLY A 239 -0.19 15.23 6.51
N ARG A 240 1.13 15.29 6.79
CA ARG A 240 2.23 14.53 6.16
C ARG A 240 2.07 14.28 4.65
N SER A 241 1.62 15.29 3.91
CA SER A 241 1.33 15.19 2.45
C SER A 241 2.48 15.74 1.59
N GLY A 242 3.67 15.85 2.18
CA GLY A 242 4.89 16.29 1.54
C GLY A 242 5.20 17.79 1.73
N PRO A 243 6.36 18.24 1.23
CA PRO A 243 6.83 19.61 1.42
C PRO A 243 5.89 20.66 0.84
N VAL A 244 5.05 20.28 -0.13
CA VAL A 244 4.09 21.18 -0.79
C VAL A 244 2.93 21.53 0.13
N THR A 245 2.31 20.54 0.80
CA THR A 245 1.20 20.81 1.72
C THR A 245 1.67 21.47 3.00
N GLU A 246 2.84 21.05 3.50
CA GLU A 246 3.47 21.69 4.66
C GLU A 246 3.85 23.13 4.33
N GLY A 247 4.35 23.40 3.12
CA GLY A 247 4.63 24.75 2.65
C GLY A 247 3.38 25.61 2.49
N PHE A 248 2.29 25.05 1.96
CA PHE A 248 1.02 25.76 1.81
C PHE A 248 0.41 26.16 3.16
N VAL A 249 0.42 25.23 4.13
CA VAL A 249 -0.08 25.52 5.48
C VAL A 249 0.87 26.47 6.22
N SER A 250 2.19 26.28 6.12
CA SER A 250 3.17 27.18 6.73
C SER A 250 3.09 28.59 6.16
N TRP A 251 2.87 28.73 4.85
CA TRP A 251 2.65 30.02 4.20
C TRP A 251 1.32 30.63 4.63
N GLY A 252 0.23 29.85 4.67
CA GLY A 252 -1.08 30.33 5.11
C GLY A 252 -1.07 30.83 6.56
N PHE A 253 -0.63 29.99 7.50
CA PHE A 253 -0.53 30.38 8.90
C PHE A 253 0.52 31.47 9.11
N GLY A 254 1.70 31.34 8.51
CA GLY A 254 2.78 32.32 8.64
C GLY A 254 2.39 33.69 8.12
N LEU A 255 1.74 33.76 6.95
CA LEU A 255 1.29 35.01 6.36
C LEU A 255 0.14 35.63 7.15
N VAL A 256 -0.79 34.82 7.67
CA VAL A 256 -1.85 35.31 8.57
C VAL A 256 -1.24 35.89 9.86
N LEU A 257 -0.29 35.19 10.48
CA LEU A 257 0.36 35.64 11.72
C LEU A 257 1.17 36.92 11.48
N LEU A 258 1.83 37.02 10.32
CA LEU A 258 2.60 38.20 9.91
C LEU A 258 1.67 39.40 9.64
N LEU A 259 0.53 39.20 8.96
CA LEU A 259 -0.47 40.24 8.75
C LEU A 259 -1.09 40.73 10.06
N ILE A 260 -1.36 39.83 11.01
CA ILE A 260 -1.83 40.18 12.36
C ILE A 260 -0.76 41.04 13.07
N ALA A 261 0.50 40.63 13.05
CA ALA A 261 1.59 41.41 13.65
C ALA A 261 1.72 42.81 13.00
N MET A 262 1.64 42.91 11.67
CA MET A 262 1.66 44.18 10.95
C MET A 262 0.49 45.10 11.33
N TYR A 263 -0.71 44.54 11.49
CA TYR A 263 -1.88 45.29 11.92
C TYR A 263 -1.67 45.91 13.31
N PHE A 264 -1.25 45.11 14.30
CA PHE A 264 -1.01 45.58 15.67
C PHE A 264 0.10 46.64 15.75
N ILE A 265 1.20 46.45 15.01
CA ILE A 265 2.30 47.42 14.97
C ILE A 265 1.87 48.73 14.28
N GLY A 266 1.06 48.62 13.22
CA GLY A 266 0.56 49.77 12.46
C GLY A 266 -0.46 50.62 13.24
N GLU A 267 -1.33 49.99 14.03
CA GLU A 267 -2.29 50.69 14.89
C GLU A 267 -1.59 51.48 15.99
N HIS A 268 -0.51 50.92 16.56
CA HIS A 268 0.23 51.58 17.64
C HIS A 268 0.97 52.86 17.20
N ARG A 269 1.33 52.98 15.91
CA ARG A 269 1.97 54.19 15.34
C ARG A 269 1.00 55.31 14.94
N ARG A 270 -0.30 55.05 14.83
CA ARG A 270 -1.30 56.08 14.47
C ARG A 270 -1.90 56.81 15.68
N GLY A 271 -1.58 56.34 16.90
CA GLY A 271 -2.07 56.90 18.16
C GLY A 271 -1.05 57.79 18.90
N SER A 272 0.14 57.99 18.35
CA SER A 272 1.19 58.90 18.83
C SER A 272 1.37 60.08 17.90
#